data_AF-A0A9X3NKB3-F1
#
_entry.id   AF-A0A9X3NKB3-F1
#
_cell.length_a   1.000
_cell.length_b   1.000
_cell.length_c   1.000
_cell.angle_alpha   90.00
_cell.angle_beta   90.00
_cell.angle_gamma   90.00
#
_symmetry.space_group_name_H-M   'P 1'
#
loop_
_entity.id
_entity.type
_entity.pdbx_description
1 polymer ?
#
loop_
_entity_poly.entity_id
_entity_poly.type
_entity_poly.pdbx_seq_one_letter_code
_entity_poly.pdbx_strand_id
1 'polypeptide(L)'
;MTVETPPSGIPGLAAHGHRLDNAPVELLWVRALNALRAELRSCGVEARVDGVIGTVEAVARDGAPRVQRAVLRPHRGRLWWWLHWHGDPSVPPPYRAPLAPAARTADAARRIAGVLARTGA
;
A
#
# COMPACT_ATOMS: atom_id res chain seq x y z
N MET A 1 17.73 -34.88 -46.04
CA MET A 1 17.25 -34.93 -44.65
C MET A 1 16.86 -33.52 -44.27
N THR A 2 15.59 -33.25 -44.08
CA THR A 2 15.05 -31.90 -43.83
C THR A 2 14.42 -31.91 -42.45
N VAL A 3 14.94 -31.09 -41.53
CA VAL A 3 14.43 -30.97 -40.16
C VAL A 3 13.30 -29.95 -40.17
N GLU A 4 12.07 -30.42 -39.99
CA GLU A 4 10.90 -29.59 -39.73
C GLU A 4 11.01 -28.95 -38.34
N THR A 5 10.88 -27.62 -38.29
CA THR A 5 10.86 -26.85 -37.05
C THR A 5 9.40 -26.62 -36.66
N PRO A 6 8.95 -26.93 -35.43
CA PRO A 6 7.58 -26.68 -35.03
C PRO A 6 7.32 -25.17 -34.85
N PRO A 7 6.10 -24.69 -35.14
CA PRO A 7 5.77 -23.27 -34.98
C PRO A 7 5.87 -22.89 -33.50
N SER A 8 6.69 -21.88 -33.20
CA SER A 8 6.70 -21.22 -31.90
C SER A 8 5.30 -20.72 -31.58
N GLY A 9 4.58 -21.48 -30.77
CA GLY A 9 3.31 -21.09 -30.19
C GLY A 9 3.49 -19.79 -29.44
N ILE A 10 2.71 -18.80 -29.84
CA ILE A 10 2.53 -17.52 -29.17
C ILE A 10 2.08 -17.81 -27.72
N PRO A 11 2.83 -17.43 -26.68
CA PRO A 11 2.31 -17.43 -25.33
C PRO A 11 1.35 -16.25 -25.19
N GLY A 12 0.10 -16.59 -24.88
CA GLY A 12 -1.06 -15.72 -24.83
C GLY A 12 -0.84 -14.38 -24.14
N LEU A 13 -1.37 -13.35 -24.79
CA LEU A 13 -2.31 -12.37 -24.22
C LEU A 13 -2.39 -12.35 -22.68
N ALA A 14 -1.33 -11.88 -22.00
CA ALA A 14 -1.44 -11.45 -20.63
C ALA A 14 -2.08 -10.05 -20.65
N ALA A 15 -3.30 -9.98 -20.12
CA ALA A 15 -4.14 -8.80 -20.04
C ALA A 15 -3.34 -7.52 -19.79
N HIS A 16 -3.62 -6.48 -20.59
CA HIS A 16 -3.27 -5.10 -20.28
C HIS A 16 -3.94 -4.71 -18.96
N GLY A 17 -3.22 -4.91 -17.85
CA GLY A 17 -3.68 -4.63 -16.50
C GLY A 17 -2.73 -3.65 -15.83
N HIS A 18 -3.18 -2.40 -15.71
CA HIS A 18 -2.53 -1.30 -15.01
C HIS A 18 -1.19 -0.79 -15.56
N ARG A 19 -1.24 0.49 -15.96
CA ARG A 19 -0.15 1.46 -16.24
C ARG A 19 0.94 1.57 -15.14
N LEU A 20 0.88 0.73 -14.11
CA LEU A 20 1.76 0.68 -12.97
C LEU A 20 2.81 -0.44 -13.06
N ASP A 21 2.68 -1.41 -13.96
CA ASP A 21 3.62 -2.54 -13.98
C ASP A 21 4.96 -2.26 -14.72
N ASN A 22 5.07 -1.12 -15.43
CA ASN A 22 6.26 -0.75 -16.23
C ASN A 22 6.98 0.53 -15.79
N ALA A 23 6.60 1.12 -14.66
CA ALA A 23 7.24 2.34 -14.19
C ALA A 23 8.47 2.01 -13.32
N PRO A 24 9.52 2.86 -13.33
CA PRO A 24 10.61 2.74 -12.37
C PRO A 24 10.04 2.64 -10.95
N VAL A 25 10.59 1.75 -10.12
CA VAL A 25 10.02 1.44 -8.79
C VAL A 25 9.81 2.71 -7.95
N GLU A 26 10.68 3.71 -8.13
CA GLU A 26 10.59 5.03 -7.49
C GLU A 26 9.37 5.85 -7.92
N LEU A 27 8.99 5.80 -9.20
CA LEU A 27 7.80 6.49 -9.67
C LEU A 27 6.52 5.85 -9.10
N LEU A 28 6.51 4.52 -8.96
CA LEU A 28 5.42 3.79 -8.32
C LEU A 28 5.36 4.07 -6.82
N TRP A 29 6.51 4.17 -6.19
CA TRP A 29 6.65 4.52 -4.78
C TRP A 29 6.02 5.89 -4.48
N VAL A 30 6.46 6.93 -5.19
CA VAL A 30 5.94 8.29 -5.03
C VAL A 30 4.45 8.38 -5.37
N ARG A 31 3.99 7.70 -6.44
CA ARG A 31 2.57 7.66 -6.81
C ARG A 31 1.72 7.00 -5.74
N ALA A 32 2.14 5.85 -5.22
CA ALA A 32 1.42 5.13 -4.18
C ALA A 32 1.29 5.99 -2.91
N LEU A 33 2.38 6.61 -2.46
CA LEU A 33 2.37 7.50 -1.28
C LEU A 33 1.40 8.66 -1.43
N ASN A 34 1.42 9.35 -2.58
CA ASN A 34 0.53 10.46 -2.84
C ASN A 34 -0.93 10.02 -2.97
N ALA A 35 -1.18 8.87 -3.61
CA ALA A 35 -2.51 8.30 -3.71
C ALA A 35 -3.09 7.96 -2.33
N LEU A 36 -2.33 7.27 -1.47
CA LEU A 36 -2.80 6.95 -0.11
C LEU A 36 -3.05 8.22 0.72
N ARG A 37 -2.19 9.24 0.61
CA ARG A 37 -2.41 10.54 1.26
C ARG A 37 -3.71 11.20 0.80
N ALA A 38 -4.01 11.16 -0.50
CA ALA A 38 -5.23 11.73 -1.05
C ALA A 38 -6.48 10.99 -0.54
N GLU A 39 -6.46 9.66 -0.59
CA GLU A 39 -7.57 8.82 -0.10
C GLU A 39 -7.84 9.02 1.40
N LEU A 40 -6.79 9.12 2.23
CA LEU A 40 -6.94 9.42 3.66
C LEU A 40 -7.61 10.78 3.88
N ARG A 41 -7.22 11.81 3.11
CA ARG A 41 -7.87 13.13 3.16
C ARG A 41 -9.33 13.08 2.74
N SER A 42 -9.67 12.29 1.72
CA SER A 42 -11.06 12.05 1.33
C SER A 42 -11.86 11.34 2.43
N CYS A 43 -11.21 10.57 3.30
CA CYS A 43 -11.81 10.02 4.52
C CYS A 43 -11.83 11.00 5.72
N GLY A 44 -11.44 12.27 5.54
CA GLY A 44 -11.37 13.25 6.62
C GLY A 44 -10.18 13.06 7.56
N VAL A 45 -9.18 12.25 7.18
CA VAL A 45 -8.00 11.94 7.98
C VAL A 45 -6.80 12.76 7.50
N GLU A 46 -6.15 13.47 8.41
CA GLU A 46 -4.89 14.16 8.08
C GLU A 46 -3.80 13.13 7.80
N ALA A 47 -3.00 13.35 6.75
CA ALA A 47 -1.94 12.44 6.35
C ALA A 47 -0.62 13.15 6.09
N ARG A 48 0.45 12.67 6.74
CA ARG A 48 1.85 13.06 6.55
C ARG A 48 2.60 11.96 5.81
N VAL A 49 3.46 12.33 4.88
CA VAL A 49 4.21 11.38 4.05
C VAL A 49 5.70 11.58 4.30
N ASP A 50 6.40 10.48 4.54
CA ASP A 50 7.85 10.40 4.45
C ASP A 50 8.21 9.56 3.22
N GLY A 51 8.63 10.26 2.17
CA GLY A 51 8.99 9.65 0.89
C GLY A 51 10.26 8.81 0.94
N VAL A 52 11.20 9.14 1.85
CA VAL A 52 12.51 8.48 1.96
C VAL A 52 12.35 7.04 2.41
N ILE A 53 11.49 6.82 3.40
CA ILE A 53 11.26 5.48 3.98
C ILE A 53 9.94 4.85 3.55
N GLY A 54 9.15 5.55 2.73
CA GLY A 54 7.86 5.09 2.22
C GLY A 54 6.79 4.98 3.29
N THR A 55 6.72 5.95 4.18
CA THR A 55 5.76 5.96 5.29
C THR A 55 4.65 6.96 5.05
N VAL A 56 3.44 6.58 5.43
CA VAL A 56 2.30 7.48 5.58
C VAL A 56 1.81 7.41 7.02
N GLU A 57 1.75 8.55 7.69
CA GLU A 57 1.18 8.68 9.03
C GLU A 57 -0.19 9.35 8.92
N ALA A 58 -1.21 8.63 9.35
CA ALA A 58 -2.59 9.08 9.41
C ALA A 58 -2.89 9.56 10.82
N VAL A 59 -3.44 10.77 10.94
CA VAL A 59 -3.71 11.43 12.23
C VAL A 59 -5.21 11.74 12.32
N ALA A 60 -5.85 11.20 13.35
CA ALA A 60 -7.19 11.60 13.76
C ALA A 60 -7.08 12.65 14.87
N ARG A 61 -7.76 13.79 14.70
CA ARG A 61 -7.81 14.89 15.67
C ARG A 61 -9.09 14.91 16.52
N ASP A 62 -9.99 13.97 16.29
CA ASP A 62 -11.21 13.88 17.08
C ASP A 62 -10.90 13.24 18.44
N GLY A 63 -10.91 14.08 19.49
CA GLY A 63 -10.48 13.72 20.84
C GLY A 63 -8.96 13.75 21.05
N ALA A 64 -8.42 12.75 21.76
CA ALA A 64 -6.98 12.61 21.91
C ALA A 64 -6.33 12.30 20.54
N PRO A 65 -5.21 12.98 20.19
CA PRO A 65 -4.56 12.78 18.90
C PRO A 65 -4.08 11.34 18.77
N ARG A 66 -4.57 10.64 17.74
CA ARG A 66 -4.24 9.24 17.47
C ARG A 66 -3.54 9.14 16.13
N VAL A 67 -2.45 8.38 16.12
CA VAL A 67 -1.59 8.22 14.95
C VAL A 67 -1.59 6.76 14.53
N GLN A 68 -1.91 6.52 13.26
CA GLN A 68 -1.78 5.22 12.63
C GLN A 68 -0.79 5.31 11.48
N ARG A 69 0.25 4.48 11.54
CA ARG A 69 1.31 4.46 10.53
C ARG A 69 1.10 3.33 9.53
N ALA A 70 1.34 3.62 8.25
CA ALA A 70 1.42 2.66 7.17
C ALA A 70 2.77 2.77 6.45
N VAL A 71 3.31 1.65 6.00
CA VAL A 71 4.61 1.58 5.33
C VAL A 71 4.49 0.84 4.02
N LEU A 72 5.08 1.40 2.96
CA LEU A 72 5.18 0.77 1.66
C LEU A 72 6.38 -0.18 1.65
N ARG A 73 6.15 -1.46 1.35
CA ARG A 73 7.21 -2.46 1.24
C ARG A 73 6.96 -3.45 0.09
N PRO A 74 8.02 -3.94 -0.55
CA PRO A 74 7.91 -5.07 -1.47
C PRO A 74 7.40 -6.32 -0.75
N HIS A 75 6.49 -7.04 -1.40
CA HIS A 75 5.97 -8.33 -0.96
C HIS A 75 5.57 -9.16 -2.18
N ARG A 76 6.21 -10.33 -2.35
CA ARG A 76 5.95 -11.29 -3.45
C ARG A 76 5.96 -10.63 -4.83
N GLY A 77 6.98 -9.81 -5.10
CA GLY A 77 7.16 -9.13 -6.39
C GLY A 77 6.27 -7.90 -6.63
N ARG A 78 5.48 -7.45 -5.64
CA ARG A 78 4.61 -6.27 -5.75
C ARG A 78 4.78 -5.35 -4.55
N LEU A 79 4.46 -4.07 -4.70
CA LEU A 79 4.42 -3.14 -3.56
C LEU A 79 3.13 -3.35 -2.75
N TRP A 80 3.25 -3.30 -1.43
CA TRP A 80 2.17 -3.49 -0.47
C TRP A 80 2.20 -2.44 0.64
N TRP A 81 1.01 -2.06 1.09
CA TRP A 81 0.82 -1.32 2.32
C TRP A 81 0.84 -2.26 3.51
N TRP A 82 1.64 -1.90 4.51
CA TRP A 82 1.74 -2.59 5.78
C TRP A 82 1.31 -1.63 6.88
N LEU A 83 0.37 -2.05 7.71
CA LEU A 83 -0.03 -1.29 8.89
C LEU A 83 1.02 -1.50 9.98
N HIS A 84 1.53 -0.42 10.55
CA HIS A 84 2.42 -0.46 11.70
C HIS A 84 1.60 -0.17 12.95
N TRP A 85 1.31 -1.20 13.73
CA TRP A 85 0.60 -1.05 15.00
C TRP A 85 1.54 -0.40 16.01
N HIS A 86 1.12 0.74 16.56
CA HIS A 86 1.84 1.41 17.63
C HIS A 86 1.05 1.17 18.93
N GLY A 87 1.68 0.55 19.93
CA GLY A 87 1.18 0.63 21.30
C GLY A 87 0.36 -0.56 21.82
N ASP A 88 0.78 -1.79 21.54
CA ASP A 88 0.43 -2.89 22.45
C ASP A 88 1.69 -3.68 22.83
N PRO A 89 2.21 -3.56 24.07
CA PRO A 89 3.37 -4.31 24.54
C PRO A 89 3.12 -5.83 24.60
N SER A 90 1.88 -6.29 24.46
CA SER A 90 1.53 -7.71 24.40
C SER A 90 1.68 -8.33 23.01
N VAL A 91 1.86 -7.54 21.94
CA VAL A 91 2.05 -8.06 20.58
C VAL A 91 3.55 -8.26 20.32
N PRO A 92 4.02 -9.44 19.87
CA PRO A 92 5.43 -9.63 19.56
C PRO A 92 5.82 -8.91 18.25
N PRO A 93 7.01 -8.29 18.17
CA PRO A 93 7.53 -7.71 16.93
C PRO A 93 7.72 -8.77 15.82
N PRO A 94 7.65 -8.39 14.53
CA PRO A 94 7.38 -7.05 14.02
C PRO A 94 5.87 -6.74 14.04
N TYR A 95 5.50 -5.57 14.58
CA TYR A 95 4.13 -5.04 14.66
C TYR A 95 3.55 -4.62 13.28
N ARG A 96 3.76 -5.42 12.24
CA ARG A 96 3.39 -5.10 10.86
C ARG A 96 2.40 -6.11 10.32
N ALA A 97 1.17 -5.67 10.05
CA ALA A 97 0.16 -6.48 9.38
C ALA A 97 0.02 -6.06 7.91
N PRO A 98 -0.05 -7.00 6.96
CA PRO A 98 -0.31 -6.66 5.57
C PRO A 98 -1.72 -6.05 5.46
N LEU A 99 -1.79 -4.87 4.85
CA LEU A 99 -3.03 -4.09 4.75
C LEU A 99 -3.71 -4.31 3.40
N ALA A 100 -3.01 -3.98 2.31
CA ALA A 100 -3.51 -4.09 0.94
C ALA A 100 -2.37 -3.95 -0.09
N PRO A 101 -2.54 -4.44 -1.32
CA PRO A 101 -1.64 -4.09 -2.43
C PRO A 101 -1.57 -2.57 -2.63
N ALA A 102 -0.42 -2.05 -3.08
CA ALA A 102 -0.21 -0.61 -3.26
C ALA A 102 -1.18 0.03 -4.27
N ALA A 103 -1.67 -0.74 -5.25
CA ALA A 103 -2.67 -0.31 -6.22
C ALA A 103 -4.09 -0.12 -5.61
N ARG A 104 -4.34 -0.62 -4.39
CA ARG A 104 -5.63 -0.52 -3.69
C ARG A 104 -5.55 0.48 -2.53
N THR A 105 -5.16 1.71 -2.83
CA THR A 105 -4.99 2.78 -1.82
C THR A 105 -6.29 3.16 -1.10
N ALA A 106 -7.44 3.12 -1.79
CA ALA A 106 -8.73 3.38 -1.16
C ALA A 106 -9.08 2.33 -0.09
N ASP A 107 -8.81 1.04 -0.35
CA ASP A 107 -9.04 -0.03 0.62
C ASP A 107 -8.12 0.12 1.83
N ALA A 108 -6.85 0.49 1.59
CA ALA A 108 -5.91 0.82 2.66
C ALA A 108 -6.39 2.00 3.51
N ALA A 109 -6.84 3.09 2.88
CA ALA A 109 -7.32 4.29 3.57
C ALA A 109 -8.55 3.99 4.45
N ARG A 110 -9.55 3.26 3.92
CA ARG A 110 -10.74 2.86 4.70
C ARG A 110 -10.37 2.02 5.92
N ARG A 111 -9.43 1.09 5.79
CA ARG A 111 -8.98 0.27 6.93
C ARG A 111 -8.26 1.09 7.98
N ILE A 112 -7.38 2.01 7.57
CA ILE A 112 -6.67 2.93 8.48
C ILE A 112 -7.67 3.83 9.21
N ALA A 113 -8.60 4.46 8.48
CA ALA A 113 -9.65 5.29 9.05
C ALA A 113 -10.53 4.49 10.03
N GLY A 114 -10.88 3.25 9.69
CA GLY A 114 -11.64 2.36 10.58
C GLY A 114 -10.88 1.90 11.82
N VAL A 115 -9.55 1.78 11.77
CA VAL A 115 -8.72 1.58 12.98
C VAL A 115 -8.77 2.82 13.85
N LEU A 116 -8.53 4.00 13.28
CA LEU A 116 -8.55 5.26 13.99
C LEU A 116 -9.94 5.57 14.60
N ALA A 117 -11.04 5.22 13.93
CA ALA A 117 -12.38 5.43 14.49
C ALA A 117 -12.67 4.52 15.70
N ARG A 118 -12.23 3.25 15.65
CA ARG A 118 -12.50 2.26 16.72
C ARG A 118 -11.75 2.53 18.01
N THR A 119 -10.56 3.14 17.95
CA THR A 119 -9.76 3.47 19.13
C THR A 119 -10.27 4.76 19.84
N GLY A 120 -11.53 5.17 19.65
CA GLY A 120 -12.07 6.43 20.20
C GLY A 120 -13.54 6.37 20.59
N ALA A 121 -14.14 5.19 20.52
CA ALA A 121 -15.36 4.85 21.23
C ALA A 121 -14.98 4.21 22.57
#